data_AF-D4XCM8-F1
#
_entry.id   AF-D4XCM8-F1
#
_cell.length_a   1.000
_cell.length_b   1.000
_cell.length_c   1.000
_cell.angle_alpha   90.00
_cell.angle_beta   90.00
_cell.angle_gamma   90.00
#
_symmetry.space_group_name_H-M   'P 1'
#
loop_
_entity.id
_entity.type
_entity.pdbx_description
1 polymer ?
#
loop_
_entity_poly.entity_id
_entity_poly.type
_entity_poly.pdbx_seq_one_letter_code
_entity_poly.pdbx_strand_id
1 'polypeptide(L)'
;MPVIVNGVELSDADLERELPLHADASNPMRHAITALVLRRVLLDEARRLGVPSPATAAEPGEAQEEGDSEDAIITALLARQAAAPVADDAACRRFYHANPQRFMVGELIEADHILFQVTPDVNLDMLRAHANTVLQDLLADPSRFAEVARAQSNCPSAAVGGNLGQLGRGDTVPEFERAVFALPSGGLLPQLLQTRHGLHIVRVTRRIEGRMLPYEHVAQQIAAALSSMSQDTAWRQYTKLLVEQADVQGIDLESSEADRVVAGRAV
;
A
#
# COMPACT_ATOMS: atom_id res chain seq x y z
N MET A 1 -10.73 29.74 15.58
CA MET A 1 -11.93 29.39 16.37
C MET A 1 -11.58 28.13 17.14
N PRO A 2 -11.92 28.05 18.43
CA PRO A 2 -11.68 26.84 19.20
C PRO A 2 -12.53 25.69 18.64
N VAL A 3 -11.99 24.47 18.69
CA VAL A 3 -12.72 23.25 18.34
C VAL A 3 -13.25 22.64 19.62
N ILE A 4 -14.56 22.42 19.69
CA ILE A 4 -15.25 21.93 20.88
C ILE A 4 -15.92 20.60 20.54
N VAL A 5 -15.74 19.60 21.40
CA VAL A 5 -16.34 18.27 21.26
C VAL A 5 -17.07 17.94 22.55
N ASN A 6 -18.39 17.74 22.47
CA ASN A 6 -19.26 17.46 23.64
C ASN A 6 -19.08 18.49 24.78
N GLY A 7 -18.90 19.75 24.42
CA GLY A 7 -18.69 20.85 25.39
C GLY A 7 -17.27 20.97 25.95
N VAL A 8 -16.31 20.18 25.47
CA VAL A 8 -14.89 20.27 25.86
C VAL A 8 -14.05 20.81 24.70
N GLU A 9 -13.31 21.88 24.97
CA GLU A 9 -12.40 22.49 24.01
C GLU A 9 -11.13 21.65 23.85
N LEU A 10 -10.67 21.44 22.61
CA LEU A 10 -9.39 20.82 22.32
C LEU A 10 -8.25 21.77 22.73
N SER A 11 -7.32 21.29 23.54
CA SER A 11 -6.23 22.14 24.04
C SER A 11 -5.11 22.30 23.01
N ASP A 12 -4.48 23.48 23.01
CA ASP A 12 -3.30 23.74 22.18
C ASP A 12 -2.17 22.73 22.48
N ALA A 13 -2.04 22.29 23.74
CA ALA A 13 -1.05 21.31 24.15
C ALA A 13 -1.29 19.93 23.51
N ASP A 14 -2.54 19.49 23.39
CA ASP A 14 -2.87 18.22 22.73
C ASP A 14 -2.61 18.30 21.22
N LEU A 15 -2.89 19.46 20.63
CA LEU A 15 -2.60 19.73 19.23
C LEU A 15 -1.10 19.75 18.94
N GLU A 16 -0.29 20.36 19.80
CA GLU A 16 1.17 20.37 19.70
C GLU A 16 1.77 18.96 19.77
N ARG A 17 1.18 18.05 20.57
CA ARG A 17 1.61 16.65 20.65
C ARG A 17 1.19 15.83 19.42
N GLU A 18 0.00 16.07 18.88
CA GLU A 18 -0.56 15.28 17.78
C GLU A 18 -0.01 15.73 16.41
N LEU A 19 0.25 17.03 16.22
CA LEU A 19 0.65 17.61 14.92
C LEU A 19 1.88 16.94 14.27
N PRO A 20 2.97 16.61 15.01
CA PRO A 20 4.13 15.94 14.42
C PRO A 20 3.81 14.56 13.83
N LEU A 21 2.78 13.87 14.33
CA LEU A 21 2.37 12.54 13.84
C LEU A 21 1.75 12.59 12.43
N HIS A 22 1.33 13.77 11.98
CA HIS A 22 0.66 13.98 10.70
C HIS A 22 1.49 14.85 9.75
N ALA A 23 2.80 15.00 9.98
CA ALA A 23 3.66 15.89 9.20
C ALA A 23 3.67 15.61 7.70
N ASP A 24 3.51 14.33 7.32
CA ASP A 24 3.49 13.88 5.91
C ASP A 24 2.11 14.03 5.24
N ALA A 25 1.09 14.49 5.97
CA ALA A 25 -0.24 14.68 5.42
C ALA A 25 -0.31 15.92 4.51
N SER A 26 -1.27 15.90 3.57
CA SER A 26 -1.57 17.07 2.73
C SER A 26 -2.04 18.29 3.53
N ASN A 27 -2.67 18.05 4.69
CA ASN A 27 -3.03 19.09 5.66
C ASN A 27 -2.80 18.57 7.09
N PRO A 28 -1.56 18.67 7.61
CA PRO A 28 -1.18 18.11 8.91
C PRO A 28 -2.05 18.62 10.07
N MET A 29 -2.34 19.93 10.06
CA MET A 29 -3.16 20.57 11.08
C MET A 29 -4.58 19.99 11.13
N ARG A 30 -5.22 19.86 9.97
CA ARG A 30 -6.58 19.33 9.89
C ARG A 30 -6.65 17.86 10.29
N HIS A 31 -5.64 17.06 9.93
CA HIS A 31 -5.54 15.66 10.35
C HIS A 31 -5.34 15.52 11.87
N ALA A 32 -4.46 16.34 12.46
CA ALA A 32 -4.26 16.34 13.91
C ALA A 32 -5.54 16.70 14.67
N ILE A 33 -6.23 17.77 14.24
CA ILE A 33 -7.53 18.14 14.82
C ILE A 33 -8.54 17.00 14.67
N THR A 34 -8.65 16.40 13.48
CA THR A 34 -9.56 15.27 13.24
C THR A 34 -9.24 14.09 14.17
N ALA A 35 -7.98 13.72 14.31
CA ALA A 35 -7.53 12.65 15.18
C ALA A 35 -7.89 12.91 16.65
N LEU A 36 -7.75 14.16 17.12
CA LEU A 36 -8.14 14.57 18.47
C LEU A 36 -9.65 14.54 18.68
N VAL A 37 -10.44 15.00 17.70
CA VAL A 37 -11.91 14.91 17.77
C VAL A 37 -12.35 13.45 17.86
N LEU A 38 -11.83 12.59 16.98
CA LEU A 38 -12.17 11.16 16.97
C LEU A 38 -11.79 10.49 18.29
N ARG A 39 -10.57 10.73 18.78
CA ARG A 39 -10.12 10.24 20.08
C ARG A 39 -11.06 10.67 21.20
N ARG A 40 -11.45 11.95 21.21
CA ARG A 40 -12.32 12.49 22.25
C ARG A 40 -13.71 11.85 22.23
N VAL A 41 -14.33 11.76 21.06
CA VAL A 41 -15.64 11.11 20.88
C VAL A 41 -15.61 9.67 21.39
N LEU A 42 -14.56 8.91 21.05
CA LEU A 42 -14.40 7.52 21.49
C LEU A 42 -14.19 7.42 23.01
N LEU A 43 -13.38 8.30 23.61
CA LEU A 43 -13.16 8.30 25.06
C LEU A 43 -14.41 8.70 25.84
N ASP A 44 -15.19 9.68 25.35
CA ASP A 44 -16.45 10.07 25.98
C ASP A 44 -17.46 8.91 25.94
N GLU A 45 -17.53 8.18 24.82
CA GLU A 45 -18.37 6.99 24.71
C GLU A 45 -17.88 5.85 25.62
N ALA A 46 -16.56 5.64 25.71
CA ALA A 46 -15.97 4.65 26.60
C ALA A 46 -16.32 4.94 28.07
N ARG A 47 -16.24 6.21 28.49
CA ARG A 47 -16.68 6.67 29.82
C ARG A 47 -18.17 6.46 30.03
N ARG A 48 -19.01 6.84 29.06
CA ARG A 48 -20.47 6.66 29.12
C ARG A 48 -20.86 5.20 29.35
N LEU A 49 -20.15 4.27 28.71
CA LEU A 49 -20.39 2.84 28.81
C LEU A 49 -19.55 2.14 29.89
N GLY A 50 -18.80 2.88 30.71
CA GLY A 50 -17.96 2.32 31.77
C GLY A 50 -16.94 1.29 31.30
N VAL A 51 -16.24 1.53 30.18
CA VAL A 51 -15.10 0.70 29.77
C VAL A 51 -13.97 0.90 30.80
N PRO A 52 -13.47 -0.17 31.45
CA PRO A 52 -12.42 -0.03 32.43
C PRO A 52 -11.10 0.40 31.78
N SER A 53 -10.36 1.28 32.45
CA SER A 53 -8.98 1.60 32.06
C SER A 53 -8.04 0.45 32.45
N PRO A 54 -7.14 0.00 31.56
CA PRO A 54 -6.16 -1.03 31.90
C PRO A 54 -5.23 -0.63 33.05
N ALA A 55 -5.09 0.66 33.35
CA ALA A 55 -4.37 1.16 34.53
C ALA A 55 -4.99 0.69 35.86
N THR A 56 -6.23 0.21 35.87
CA THR A 56 -6.84 -0.39 37.08
C THR A 56 -6.41 -1.83 37.35
N ALA A 57 -5.65 -2.46 36.44
CA ALA A 57 -5.16 -3.84 36.57
C ALA A 57 -3.62 -3.97 36.63
N ALA A 58 -2.88 -2.87 36.45
CA ALA A 58 -1.41 -2.88 36.49
C ALA A 58 -0.87 -2.85 37.93
N GLU A 59 0.21 -3.59 38.18
CA GLU A 59 0.93 -3.52 39.45
C GLU A 59 1.53 -2.11 39.66
N PRO A 60 1.56 -1.60 40.90
CA PRO A 60 2.10 -0.26 41.18
C PRO A 60 3.62 -0.24 40.92
N GLY A 61 4.05 0.36 39.80
CA GLY A 61 5.49 0.53 39.52
C GLY A 61 5.86 0.93 38.10
N GLU A 62 5.02 0.70 37.10
CA GLU A 62 5.30 1.10 35.72
C GLU A 62 4.58 2.42 35.40
N ALA A 63 5.37 3.45 35.07
CA ALA A 63 4.83 4.71 34.59
C ALA A 63 4.24 4.49 33.18
N GLN A 64 2.96 4.16 33.11
CA GLN A 64 2.23 4.14 31.84
C GLN A 64 2.06 5.59 31.38
N GLU A 65 2.51 5.91 30.16
CA GLU A 65 2.21 7.21 29.56
C GLU A 65 0.68 7.37 29.44
N GLU A 66 0.16 8.58 29.69
CA GLU A 66 -1.30 8.83 29.68
C GLU A 66 -1.93 8.43 28.32
N GLY A 67 -1.20 8.56 27.21
CA GLY A 67 -1.64 8.17 25.87
C GLY A 67 -1.82 6.66 25.68
N ASP A 68 -0.96 5.83 26.28
CA ASP A 68 -1.06 4.36 26.21
C ASP A 68 -2.33 3.86 26.92
N SER A 69 -2.74 4.54 27.99
CA SER A 69 -3.97 4.23 28.73
C SER A 69 -5.22 4.58 27.91
N GLU A 70 -5.21 5.70 27.19
CA GLU A 70 -6.34 6.13 26.35
C GLU A 70 -6.53 5.23 25.13
N ASP A 71 -5.45 4.90 24.41
CA ASP A 71 -5.52 4.05 23.22
C ASP A 71 -6.00 2.63 23.57
N ALA A 72 -5.62 2.11 24.75
CA ALA A 72 -6.10 0.83 25.23
C ALA A 72 -7.59 0.85 25.65
N ILE A 73 -8.08 1.95 26.23
CA ILE A 73 -9.52 2.15 26.51
C ILE A 73 -10.32 2.18 25.19
N ILE A 74 -9.83 2.92 24.19
CA ILE A 74 -10.46 3.01 22.88
C ILE A 74 -10.50 1.64 22.21
N THR A 75 -9.39 0.90 22.24
CA THR A 75 -9.32 -0.46 21.72
C THR A 75 -10.33 -1.38 22.41
N ALA A 76 -10.45 -1.31 23.74
CA ALA A 76 -11.43 -2.07 24.50
C ALA A 76 -12.88 -1.68 24.18
N LEU A 77 -13.16 -0.38 23.98
CA LEU A 77 -14.46 0.10 23.53
C LEU A 77 -14.83 -0.50 22.17
N LEU A 78 -13.93 -0.37 21.19
CA LEU A 78 -14.15 -0.82 19.82
C LEU A 78 -14.29 -2.35 19.75
N ALA A 79 -13.47 -3.09 20.47
CA ALA A 79 -13.62 -4.55 20.59
C ALA A 79 -14.97 -4.96 21.18
N ARG A 80 -15.53 -4.17 22.11
CA ARG A 80 -16.80 -4.47 22.77
C ARG A 80 -18.03 -4.07 21.95
N GLN A 81 -17.99 -2.92 21.28
CA GLN A 81 -19.16 -2.34 20.58
C GLN A 81 -19.15 -2.55 19.07
N ALA A 82 -17.97 -2.69 18.47
CA ALA A 82 -17.77 -2.86 17.03
C ALA A 82 -17.12 -4.23 16.74
N ALA A 83 -17.65 -5.29 17.36
CA ALA A 83 -17.18 -6.64 17.10
C ALA A 83 -17.48 -7.03 15.65
N ALA A 84 -16.44 -7.48 14.94
CA ALA A 84 -16.55 -7.92 13.56
C ALA A 84 -16.51 -9.45 13.48
N PRO A 85 -17.17 -10.07 12.48
CA PRO A 85 -17.08 -11.50 12.27
C PRO A 85 -15.64 -11.89 11.93
N VAL A 86 -15.16 -12.94 12.58
CA VAL A 86 -13.89 -13.60 12.24
C VAL A 86 -14.06 -14.36 10.93
N ALA A 87 -13.06 -14.31 10.08
CA ALA A 87 -13.10 -15.02 8.80
C ALA A 87 -13.14 -16.53 9.02
N ASP A 88 -14.18 -17.19 8.48
CA ASP A 88 -14.28 -18.64 8.48
C ASP A 88 -13.43 -19.27 7.37
N ASP A 89 -13.20 -20.59 7.45
CA ASP A 89 -12.43 -21.33 6.44
C ASP A 89 -13.05 -21.18 5.04
N ALA A 90 -14.37 -21.10 4.95
CA ALA A 90 -15.06 -20.91 3.68
C ALA A 90 -14.72 -19.56 3.03
N ALA A 91 -14.70 -18.47 3.80
CA ALA A 91 -14.27 -17.14 3.33
C ALA A 91 -12.80 -17.14 2.94
N CYS A 92 -11.94 -17.77 3.74
CA CYS A 92 -10.51 -17.86 3.47
C CYS A 92 -10.22 -18.62 2.16
N ARG A 93 -10.90 -19.74 1.93
CA ARG A 93 -10.81 -20.48 0.66
C ARG A 93 -11.32 -19.69 -0.53
N ARG A 94 -12.46 -19.00 -0.40
CA ARG A 94 -12.96 -18.12 -1.47
C ARG A 94 -11.94 -17.05 -1.82
N PHE A 95 -11.33 -16.42 -0.83
CA PHE A 95 -10.30 -15.41 -1.03
C PHE A 95 -9.05 -15.98 -1.72
N TYR A 96 -8.59 -17.15 -1.27
CA TYR A 96 -7.47 -17.88 -1.86
C TYR A 96 -7.69 -18.17 -3.35
N HIS A 97 -8.87 -18.71 -3.72
CA HIS A 97 -9.20 -19.05 -5.10
C HIS A 97 -9.49 -17.84 -5.99
N ALA A 98 -10.03 -16.75 -5.43
CA ALA A 98 -10.29 -15.52 -6.18
C ALA A 98 -9.02 -14.71 -6.47
N ASN A 99 -7.93 -14.92 -5.72
CA ASN A 99 -6.70 -14.14 -5.81
C ASN A 99 -5.45 -15.00 -6.04
N PRO A 100 -5.42 -15.91 -7.04
CA PRO A 100 -4.34 -16.88 -7.19
C PRO A 100 -2.97 -16.24 -7.30
N GLN A 101 -2.86 -15.12 -8.02
CA GLN A 101 -1.60 -14.39 -8.25
C GLN A 101 -0.94 -13.90 -6.94
N ARG A 102 -1.70 -13.65 -5.87
CA ARG A 102 -1.17 -13.23 -4.57
C ARG A 102 -0.46 -14.36 -3.82
N PHE A 103 -0.75 -15.61 -4.19
CA PHE A 103 -0.22 -16.81 -3.56
C PHE A 103 0.71 -17.59 -4.47
N MET A 104 1.07 -17.03 -5.62
CA MET A 104 2.08 -17.57 -6.52
C MET A 104 3.46 -17.20 -6.00
N VAL A 105 4.35 -18.18 -5.91
CA VAL A 105 5.75 -17.96 -5.50
C VAL A 105 6.71 -18.64 -6.48
N GLY A 106 7.94 -18.11 -6.54
CA GLY A 106 9.01 -18.68 -7.34
C GLY A 106 8.85 -18.47 -8.85
N GLU A 107 7.96 -17.58 -9.27
CA GLU A 107 7.93 -17.13 -10.67
C GLU A 107 9.17 -16.29 -10.93
N LEU A 108 10.01 -16.74 -11.86
CA LEU A 108 11.24 -16.07 -12.24
C LEU A 108 11.30 -15.96 -13.76
N ILE A 109 11.76 -14.81 -14.24
CA ILE A 109 12.01 -14.59 -15.66
C ILE A 109 13.47 -14.20 -15.84
N GLU A 110 14.06 -14.61 -16.95
CA GLU A 110 15.32 -14.06 -17.43
C GLU A 110 14.99 -13.16 -18.61
N ALA A 111 15.45 -11.90 -18.53
CA ALA A 111 15.11 -10.89 -19.51
C ALA A 111 16.33 -10.09 -19.95
N ASP A 112 16.29 -9.65 -21.20
CA ASP A 112 17.21 -8.68 -21.75
C ASP A 112 16.43 -7.42 -22.13
N HIS A 113 17.07 -6.25 -22.01
CA HIS A 113 16.47 -5.00 -22.46
C HIS A 113 17.46 -4.06 -23.16
N ILE A 114 16.91 -3.14 -23.95
CA ILE A 114 17.61 -2.01 -24.54
C ILE A 114 16.88 -0.76 -24.07
N LEU A 115 17.59 0.11 -23.34
CA LEU A 115 17.06 1.36 -22.81
C LEU A 115 17.46 2.53 -23.72
N PHE A 116 16.47 3.25 -24.22
CA PHE A 116 16.63 4.58 -24.79
C PHE A 116 16.19 5.60 -23.73
N GLN A 117 17.18 6.20 -23.06
CA GLN A 117 16.93 7.11 -21.96
C GLN A 117 16.30 8.41 -22.47
N VAL A 118 15.25 8.87 -21.78
CA VAL A 118 14.62 10.16 -22.07
C VAL A 118 15.21 11.20 -21.13
N THR A 119 15.87 12.21 -21.69
CA THR A 119 16.38 13.38 -20.95
C THR A 119 15.65 14.66 -21.42
N PRO A 120 15.66 15.75 -20.63
CA PRO A 120 14.95 16.98 -20.98
C PRO A 120 15.34 17.59 -22.34
N ASP A 121 16.58 17.37 -22.77
CA ASP A 121 17.14 17.94 -23.99
C ASP A 121 16.91 17.07 -25.24
N VAL A 122 16.35 15.87 -25.07
CA VAL A 122 16.12 14.93 -26.18
C VAL A 122 14.78 15.21 -26.85
N ASN A 123 14.81 15.29 -28.18
CA ASN A 123 13.59 15.26 -28.99
C ASN A 123 12.95 13.86 -28.89
N LEU A 124 11.88 13.76 -28.10
CA LEU A 124 11.21 12.50 -27.80
C LEU A 124 10.65 11.81 -29.06
N ASP A 125 10.16 12.56 -30.04
CA ASP A 125 9.60 11.99 -31.26
C ASP A 125 10.68 11.35 -32.14
N MET A 126 11.84 12.01 -32.25
CA MET A 126 13.01 11.46 -32.93
C MET A 126 13.54 10.22 -32.22
N LEU A 127 13.63 10.26 -30.88
CA LEU A 127 14.06 9.10 -30.08
C LEU A 127 13.11 7.92 -30.26
N ARG A 128 11.79 8.18 -30.22
CA ARG A 128 10.76 7.15 -30.41
C ARG A 128 10.80 6.58 -31.82
N ALA A 129 10.98 7.40 -32.84
CA ALA A 129 11.12 6.94 -34.22
C ALA A 129 12.35 6.03 -34.36
N HIS A 130 13.49 6.44 -33.80
CA HIS A 130 14.71 5.65 -33.81
C HIS A 130 14.55 4.31 -33.06
N ALA A 131 14.01 4.33 -31.84
CA ALA A 131 13.76 3.14 -31.05
C ALA A 131 12.79 2.17 -31.76
N ASN A 132 11.78 2.69 -32.48
CA ASN A 132 10.88 1.87 -33.28
C ASN A 132 11.59 1.20 -34.46
N THR A 133 12.48 1.91 -35.16
CA THR A 133 13.30 1.28 -36.22
C THR A 133 14.12 0.13 -35.67
N VAL A 134 14.80 0.35 -34.54
CA VAL A 134 15.59 -0.70 -33.87
C VAL A 134 14.71 -1.88 -33.45
N LEU A 135 13.50 -1.62 -32.94
CA LEU A 135 12.53 -2.65 -32.60
C LEU A 135 12.12 -3.47 -33.83
N GLN A 136 11.82 -2.84 -34.97
CA GLN A 136 11.45 -3.56 -36.20
C GLN A 136 12.59 -4.44 -36.70
N ASP A 137 13.84 -3.95 -36.65
CA ASP A 137 15.01 -4.74 -37.02
C ASP A 137 15.17 -5.97 -36.11
N LEU A 138 14.95 -5.80 -34.80
CA LEU A 138 15.01 -6.89 -33.82
C LEU A 138 13.83 -7.85 -33.88
N LEU A 139 12.66 -7.41 -34.34
CA LEU A 139 11.53 -8.29 -34.63
C LEU A 139 11.82 -9.17 -35.86
N ALA A 140 12.53 -8.63 -36.85
CA ALA A 140 12.95 -9.39 -38.03
C ALA A 140 14.11 -10.36 -37.72
N ASP A 141 15.07 -9.94 -36.89
CA ASP A 141 16.21 -10.76 -36.46
C ASP A 141 16.51 -10.60 -34.96
N PRO A 142 15.83 -11.37 -34.09
CA PRO A 142 16.05 -11.33 -32.65
C PRO A 142 17.46 -11.78 -32.23
N SER A 143 18.21 -12.46 -33.08
CA SER A 143 19.55 -12.97 -32.72
C SER A 143 20.56 -11.83 -32.47
N ARG A 144 20.31 -10.67 -33.07
CA ARG A 144 21.16 -9.46 -32.97
C ARG A 144 20.95 -8.66 -31.69
N PHE A 145 20.02 -9.06 -30.82
CA PHE A 145 19.64 -8.29 -29.63
C PHE A 145 20.85 -7.88 -28.77
N ALA A 146 21.76 -8.81 -28.48
CA ALA A 146 22.91 -8.53 -27.62
C ALA A 146 23.93 -7.59 -28.28
N GLU A 147 24.05 -7.62 -29.62
CA GLU A 147 24.89 -6.68 -30.38
C GLU A 147 24.28 -5.28 -30.34
N VAL A 148 22.99 -5.19 -30.66
CA VAL A 148 22.25 -3.92 -30.67
C VAL A 148 22.19 -3.31 -29.26
N ALA A 149 22.01 -4.12 -28.23
CA ALA A 149 22.03 -3.67 -26.84
C ALA A 149 23.38 -3.04 -26.47
N ARG A 150 24.51 -3.66 -26.84
CA ARG A 150 25.85 -3.09 -26.61
C ARG A 150 26.04 -1.76 -27.34
N ALA A 151 25.48 -1.62 -28.53
CA ALA A 151 25.67 -0.45 -29.38
C ALA A 151 24.75 0.73 -29.00
N GLN A 152 23.51 0.46 -28.60
CA GLN A 152 22.45 1.46 -28.52
C GLN A 152 21.89 1.69 -27.11
N SER A 153 22.03 0.73 -26.19
CA SER A 153 21.41 0.84 -24.86
C SER A 153 22.14 1.83 -23.97
N ASN A 154 21.40 2.69 -23.28
CA ASN A 154 21.92 3.61 -22.26
C ASN A 154 21.98 2.97 -20.86
N CYS A 155 21.58 1.70 -20.71
CA CYS A 155 21.65 0.99 -19.43
C CYS A 155 23.05 0.37 -19.24
N PRO A 156 23.60 0.30 -18.01
CA PRO A 156 24.84 -0.44 -17.73
C PRO A 156 24.83 -1.91 -18.17
N SER A 157 23.65 -2.53 -18.23
CA SER A 157 23.45 -3.90 -18.76
C SER A 157 23.89 -4.04 -20.22
N ALA A 158 24.03 -2.93 -20.97
CA ALA A 158 24.55 -2.91 -22.33
C ALA A 158 25.86 -3.70 -22.46
N ALA A 159 26.77 -3.60 -21.47
CA ALA A 159 28.05 -4.30 -21.48
C ALA A 159 27.92 -5.82 -21.59
N VAL A 160 26.85 -6.38 -21.01
CA VAL A 160 26.51 -7.81 -21.04
C VAL A 160 25.39 -8.13 -22.04
N GLY A 161 25.20 -7.29 -23.05
CA GLY A 161 24.20 -7.51 -24.10
C GLY A 161 22.76 -7.22 -23.68
N GLY A 162 22.58 -6.35 -22.67
CA GLY A 162 21.26 -5.96 -22.17
C GLY A 162 20.68 -6.90 -21.11
N ASN A 163 21.44 -7.92 -20.69
CA ASN A 163 20.97 -8.93 -19.76
C ASN A 163 20.71 -8.36 -18.35
N LEU A 164 19.50 -8.62 -17.83
CA LEU A 164 19.07 -8.20 -16.49
C LEU A 164 19.19 -9.32 -15.45
N GLY A 165 19.63 -10.52 -15.84
CA GLY A 165 19.63 -11.70 -14.98
C GLY A 165 18.22 -12.23 -14.70
N GLN A 166 18.07 -12.88 -13.56
CA GLN A 166 16.79 -13.40 -13.08
C GLN A 166 16.02 -12.31 -12.33
N LEU A 167 14.77 -12.11 -12.70
CA LEU A 167 13.86 -11.14 -12.11
C LEU A 167 12.63 -11.87 -11.57
N GLY A 168 12.31 -11.61 -10.31
CA GLY A 168 11.05 -11.94 -9.66
C GLY A 168 10.07 -10.77 -9.68
N ARG A 169 8.86 -11.02 -9.17
CA ARG A 169 7.87 -9.96 -8.95
C ARG A 169 8.36 -9.01 -7.85
N GLY A 170 8.26 -7.71 -8.09
CA GLY A 170 8.72 -6.65 -7.20
C GLY A 170 10.13 -6.14 -7.51
N ASP A 171 10.92 -6.83 -8.34
CA ASP A 171 12.31 -6.45 -8.63
C ASP A 171 12.43 -5.28 -9.61
N THR A 172 11.34 -4.96 -10.34
CA THR A 172 11.33 -3.92 -11.37
C THR A 172 10.17 -2.95 -11.20
N VAL A 173 10.19 -1.86 -11.97
CA VAL A 173 9.09 -0.88 -11.96
C VAL A 173 7.78 -1.51 -12.48
N PRO A 174 6.60 -1.14 -11.94
CA PRO A 174 5.34 -1.81 -12.25
C PRO A 174 4.99 -1.85 -13.73
N GLU A 175 5.34 -0.80 -14.49
CA GLU A 175 5.11 -0.75 -15.93
C GLU A 175 5.92 -1.80 -16.68
N PHE A 176 7.17 -2.00 -16.26
CA PHE A 176 8.06 -3.01 -16.83
C PHE A 176 7.60 -4.41 -16.45
N GLU A 177 7.40 -4.66 -15.17
CA GLU A 177 6.97 -5.96 -14.66
C GLU A 177 5.73 -6.49 -15.40
N ARG A 178 4.68 -5.66 -15.53
CA ARG A 178 3.44 -6.07 -16.21
C ARG A 178 3.67 -6.54 -17.63
N ALA A 179 4.54 -5.87 -18.38
CA ALA A 179 4.84 -6.26 -19.76
C ALA A 179 5.66 -7.55 -19.79
N VAL A 180 6.73 -7.65 -19.00
CA VAL A 180 7.67 -8.78 -19.10
C VAL A 180 7.06 -10.08 -18.57
N PHE A 181 6.30 -10.04 -17.47
CA PHE A 181 5.60 -11.21 -16.95
C PHE A 181 4.39 -11.63 -17.79
N ALA A 182 3.95 -10.81 -18.75
CA ALA A 182 2.95 -11.20 -19.75
C ALA A 182 3.57 -11.91 -20.97
N LEU A 183 4.90 -11.81 -21.17
CA LEU A 183 5.57 -12.37 -22.32
C LEU A 183 5.84 -13.88 -22.16
N PRO A 184 5.71 -14.67 -23.25
CA PRO A 184 6.16 -16.06 -23.26
C PRO A 184 7.69 -16.15 -23.26
N SER A 185 8.21 -17.30 -22.82
CA SER A 185 9.64 -17.59 -22.90
C SER A 185 10.13 -17.51 -24.35
N GLY A 186 11.26 -16.84 -24.58
CA GLY A 186 11.81 -16.58 -25.92
C GLY A 186 11.12 -15.42 -26.66
N GLY A 187 10.10 -14.79 -26.07
CA GLY A 187 9.34 -13.72 -26.71
C GLY A 187 10.05 -12.37 -26.68
N LEU A 188 9.96 -11.62 -27.77
CA LEU A 188 10.32 -10.20 -27.85
C LEU A 188 9.04 -9.37 -27.87
N LEU A 189 8.99 -8.29 -27.08
CA LEU A 189 7.81 -7.43 -26.99
C LEU A 189 7.66 -6.65 -28.31
N PRO A 190 6.53 -6.77 -29.04
CA PRO A 190 6.38 -6.18 -30.38
C PRO A 190 6.13 -4.67 -30.37
N GLN A 191 6.28 -4.02 -29.22
CA GLN A 191 6.07 -2.59 -29.03
C GLN A 191 7.09 -2.04 -28.02
N LEU A 192 7.38 -0.74 -28.12
CA LEU A 192 8.20 -0.06 -27.13
C LEU A 192 7.46 -0.02 -25.79
N LEU A 193 8.18 -0.37 -24.73
CA LEU A 193 7.71 -0.24 -23.37
C LEU A 193 8.17 1.12 -22.81
N GLN A 194 7.23 1.95 -22.38
CA GLN A 194 7.55 3.21 -21.73
C GLN A 194 7.56 3.03 -20.21
N THR A 195 8.62 3.53 -19.56
CA THR A 195 8.71 3.63 -18.10
C THR A 195 9.24 5.00 -17.70
N ARG A 196 9.31 5.27 -16.40
CA ARG A 196 9.94 6.50 -15.87
C ARG A 196 11.41 6.70 -16.30
N HIS A 197 12.09 5.63 -16.75
CA HIS A 197 13.48 5.70 -17.19
C HIS A 197 13.63 5.99 -18.69
N GLY A 198 12.57 5.86 -19.48
CA GLY A 198 12.60 6.08 -20.92
C GLY A 198 11.84 5.01 -21.71
N LEU A 199 12.29 4.74 -22.93
CA LEU A 199 11.71 3.73 -23.83
C LEU A 199 12.57 2.46 -23.80
N HIS A 200 11.92 1.30 -23.74
CA HIS A 200 12.57 0.00 -23.60
C HIS A 200 12.14 -0.93 -24.72
N ILE A 201 13.10 -1.66 -25.28
CA ILE A 201 12.85 -2.88 -26.06
C ILE A 201 13.18 -4.04 -25.13
N VAL A 202 12.29 -5.01 -25.01
CA VAL A 202 12.42 -6.09 -24.02
C VAL A 202 12.24 -7.46 -24.67
N ARG A 203 13.06 -8.42 -24.26
CA ARG A 203 12.94 -9.82 -24.62
C ARG A 203 13.03 -10.69 -23.38
N VAL A 204 12.15 -11.67 -23.27
CA VAL A 204 12.23 -12.73 -22.25
C VAL A 204 12.99 -13.89 -22.87
N THR A 205 14.12 -14.27 -22.29
CA THR A 205 14.91 -15.43 -22.75
C THR A 205 14.39 -16.72 -22.13
N ARG A 206 14.07 -16.68 -20.83
CA ARG A 206 13.59 -17.82 -20.06
C ARG A 206 12.49 -17.42 -19.11
N ARG A 207 11.55 -18.33 -18.88
CA ARG A 207 10.55 -18.23 -17.82
C ARG A 207 10.52 -19.50 -16.99
N ILE A 208 10.46 -19.33 -15.67
CA ILE A 208 10.17 -20.35 -14.69
C ILE A 208 8.81 -19.99 -14.12
N GLU A 209 7.82 -20.85 -14.36
CA GLU A 209 6.48 -20.64 -13.82
C GLU A 209 6.50 -20.69 -12.30
N GLY A 210 5.78 -19.75 -11.69
CA GLY A 210 5.53 -19.80 -10.26
C GLY A 210 4.67 -21.01 -9.91
N ARG A 211 4.73 -21.40 -8.65
CA ARG A 211 3.81 -22.39 -8.08
C ARG A 211 2.86 -21.71 -7.11
N MET A 212 1.62 -22.18 -7.10
CA MET A 212 0.65 -21.77 -6.10
C MET A 212 1.05 -22.38 -4.75
N LEU A 213 1.20 -21.55 -3.71
CA LEU A 213 1.42 -22.03 -2.36
C LEU A 213 0.20 -22.81 -1.88
N PRO A 214 0.35 -24.03 -1.32
CA PRO A 214 -0.79 -24.77 -0.80
C PRO A 214 -1.56 -23.97 0.25
N TYR A 215 -2.89 -24.08 0.23
CA TYR A 215 -3.77 -23.31 1.11
C TYR A 215 -3.38 -23.42 2.59
N GLU A 216 -3.03 -24.62 3.07
CA GLU A 216 -2.58 -24.84 4.45
C GLU A 216 -1.41 -23.94 4.89
N HIS A 217 -0.54 -23.52 3.98
CA HIS A 217 0.60 -22.65 4.30
C HIS A 217 0.20 -21.18 4.47
N VAL A 218 -0.91 -20.76 3.87
CA VAL A 218 -1.35 -19.36 3.83
C VAL A 218 -2.67 -19.14 4.57
N ALA A 219 -3.37 -20.19 5.00
CA ALA A 219 -4.69 -20.13 5.61
C ALA A 219 -4.72 -19.20 6.84
N GLN A 220 -3.74 -19.31 7.74
CA GLN A 220 -3.66 -18.46 8.93
C GLN A 220 -3.44 -16.98 8.58
N GLN A 221 -2.57 -16.71 7.60
CA GLN A 221 -2.31 -15.35 7.13
C GLN A 221 -3.54 -14.74 6.47
N ILE A 222 -4.27 -15.52 5.66
CA ILE A 222 -5.53 -15.09 5.03
C ILE A 222 -6.58 -14.81 6.11
N ALA A 223 -6.75 -15.71 7.09
CA ALA A 223 -7.72 -15.54 8.16
C ALA A 223 -7.44 -14.27 8.99
N ALA A 224 -6.17 -14.02 9.33
CA ALA A 224 -5.75 -12.81 10.02
C ALA A 224 -6.04 -11.55 9.19
N ALA A 225 -5.66 -11.54 7.91
CA ALA A 225 -5.88 -10.41 7.03
C ALA A 225 -7.38 -10.10 6.82
N LEU A 226 -8.20 -11.12 6.55
CA LEU A 226 -9.64 -10.93 6.37
C LEU A 226 -10.34 -10.50 7.66
N SER A 227 -9.92 -11.03 8.81
CA SER A 227 -10.48 -10.63 10.10
C SER A 227 -10.10 -9.19 10.46
N SER A 228 -8.86 -8.78 10.21
CA SER A 228 -8.41 -7.39 10.37
C SER A 228 -9.20 -6.44 9.45
N MET A 229 -9.36 -6.77 8.17
CA MET A 229 -10.18 -5.96 7.25
C MET A 229 -11.64 -5.81 7.71
N SER A 230 -12.20 -6.89 8.27
CA SER A 230 -13.56 -6.92 8.84
C SER A 230 -13.65 -6.01 10.08
N GLN A 231 -12.66 -6.08 10.98
CA GLN A 231 -12.54 -5.24 12.17
C GLN A 231 -12.40 -3.75 11.80
N ASP A 232 -11.48 -3.41 10.90
CA ASP A 232 -11.29 -2.03 10.44
C ASP A 232 -12.58 -1.44 9.88
N THR A 233 -13.34 -2.24 9.14
CA THR A 233 -14.62 -1.82 8.57
C THR A 233 -15.65 -1.58 9.67
N ALA A 234 -15.77 -2.48 10.64
CA ALA A 234 -16.68 -2.31 11.77
C ALA A 234 -16.31 -1.08 12.62
N TRP A 235 -15.03 -0.88 12.90
CA TRP A 235 -14.52 0.24 13.70
C TRP A 235 -14.73 1.58 13.01
N ARG A 236 -14.50 1.66 11.69
CA ARG A 236 -14.83 2.85 10.89
C ARG A 236 -16.31 3.17 10.95
N GLN A 237 -17.17 2.17 10.73
CA GLN A 237 -18.62 2.36 10.78
C GLN A 237 -19.10 2.83 12.17
N TYR A 238 -18.60 2.21 13.23
CA TYR A 238 -18.95 2.59 14.59
C TYR A 238 -18.47 4.01 14.95
N THR A 239 -17.21 4.33 14.62
CA THR A 239 -16.66 5.67 14.85
C THR A 239 -17.47 6.74 14.11
N LYS A 240 -17.84 6.47 12.86
CA LYS A 240 -18.69 7.38 12.07
C LYS A 240 -20.04 7.65 12.76
N LEU A 241 -20.70 6.61 13.27
CA LEU A 241 -21.97 6.77 13.98
C LEU A 241 -21.82 7.61 15.25
N LEU A 242 -20.73 7.46 15.99
CA LEU A 242 -20.48 8.27 17.19
C LEU A 242 -20.20 9.74 16.85
N VAL A 243 -19.45 10.00 15.79
CA VAL A 243 -19.19 11.37 15.32
C VAL A 243 -20.48 12.06 14.88
N GLU A 244 -21.37 11.34 14.18
CA GLU A 244 -22.70 11.85 13.79
C GLU A 244 -23.59 12.19 15.01
N GLN A 245 -23.36 11.55 16.15
CA GLN A 245 -24.11 11.78 17.40
C GLN A 245 -23.44 12.81 18.33
N ALA A 246 -22.19 13.16 18.08
CA ALA A 246 -21.42 14.08 18.93
C ALA A 246 -21.72 15.55 18.58
N ASP A 247 -21.67 16.42 19.59
CA ASP A 247 -21.71 17.88 19.37
C ASP A 247 -20.30 18.37 19.06
N VAL A 248 -19.99 18.52 17.77
CA VAL A 248 -18.69 19.01 17.28
C VAL A 248 -18.85 20.41 16.70
N GLN A 249 -18.12 21.37 17.26
CA GLN A 249 -18.14 22.77 16.84
C GLN A 249 -16.74 23.23 16.41
N GLY A 250 -16.67 24.13 15.44
CA GLY A 250 -15.41 24.73 14.99
C GLY A 250 -14.65 23.96 13.90
N ILE A 251 -15.16 22.81 13.45
CA ILE A 251 -14.64 22.06 12.29
C ILE A 251 -15.78 21.35 11.54
N ASP A 252 -15.68 21.28 10.21
CA ASP A 252 -16.53 20.44 9.37
C ASP A 252 -15.78 19.13 9.04
N LEU A 253 -16.25 18.03 9.61
CA LEU A 253 -15.68 16.70 9.42
C LEU A 253 -16.33 16.05 8.20
N GLU A 254 -15.72 16.21 7.03
CA GLU A 254 -16.16 15.47 5.85
C GLU A 254 -15.93 13.96 6.05
N SER A 255 -16.96 13.15 5.78
CA SER A 255 -16.94 11.70 6.04
C SER A 255 -15.74 10.94 5.41
N SER A 256 -15.18 11.44 4.31
CA SER A 256 -14.06 10.80 3.61
C SER A 256 -12.70 10.95 4.32
N GLU A 257 -12.55 11.95 5.18
CA GLU A 257 -11.30 12.23 5.90
C GLU A 257 -11.25 11.51 7.25
N ALA A 258 -12.41 11.40 7.94
CA ALA A 258 -12.56 10.57 9.13
C ALA A 258 -12.19 9.10 8.83
N ASP A 259 -12.56 8.59 7.65
CA ASP A 259 -12.20 7.25 7.20
C ASP A 259 -10.68 7.02 7.07
N ARG A 260 -9.92 8.06 6.69
CA ARG A 260 -8.46 7.98 6.51
C ARG A 260 -7.70 7.99 7.84
N VAL A 261 -8.18 8.77 8.81
CA VAL A 261 -7.56 8.86 10.15
C VAL A 261 -7.79 7.58 10.96
N VAL A 262 -8.99 7.01 10.87
CA VAL A 262 -9.29 5.71 11.52
C VAL A 262 -8.48 4.58 10.87
N ALA A 263 -8.30 4.59 9.55
CA ALA A 263 -7.49 3.59 8.85
C ALA A 263 -5.98 3.71 9.15
N GLY A 264 -5.46 4.91 9.42
CA GLY A 264 -4.05 5.15 9.71
C GLY A 264 -3.59 4.76 11.12
N ARG A 265 -4.51 4.57 12.06
CA ARG A 265 -4.24 4.16 13.46
C ARG A 265 -4.46 2.67 13.74
N ALA A 266 -4.99 1.91 12.77
CA ALA A 266 -5.25 0.48 12.93
C ALA A 266 -4.02 -0.41 12.69
N VAL A 267 -2.80 0.15 12.80
CA VAL A 267 -1.52 -0.55 12.60
C VAL A 267 -0.64 -0.38 13.83
#